data_AF-A0A972W2D6-F1
#
_entry.id   AF-A0A972W2D6-F1
#
_cell.length_a   1.000
_cell.length_b   1.000
_cell.length_c   1.000
_cell.angle_alpha   90.00
_cell.angle_beta   90.00
_cell.angle_gamma   90.00
#
_symmetry.space_group_name_H-M   'P 1'
#
loop_
_entity.id
_entity.type
_entity.pdbx_description
1 polymer ?
#
loop_
_entity_poly.entity_id
_entity_poly.type
_entity_poly.pdbx_seq_one_letter_code
_entity_poly.pdbx_strand_id
1 'polypeptide(L)' 'MSNPFFEDWNTPYGIPPFDLIHNEHYLEAFERGFAEQNAEIDRIAQNQAPANFTNTIEALERSG' A
#
# COMPACT_ATOMS: atom_id res chain seq x y z
N MET A 1 18.27 -1.53 9.78
CA MET A 1 17.95 -0.54 8.73
C MET A 1 16.53 -0.86 8.29
N SER A 2 15.69 0.16 8.17
CA SER A 2 14.29 0.00 7.78
C SER A 2 14.19 0.02 6.25
N ASN A 3 13.23 -0.70 5.67
CA ASN A 3 13.00 -0.73 4.24
C ASN A 3 12.38 0.61 3.79
N PRO A 4 13.01 1.39 2.87
CA PRO A 4 12.57 2.74 2.51
C PRO A 4 11.16 2.82 1.90
N PHE A 5 10.60 1.69 1.45
CA PHE A 5 9.23 1.62 0.95
C PHE A 5 8.17 1.66 2.06
N PHE A 6 8.56 1.51 3.33
CA PHE A 6 7.64 1.48 4.48
C PHE A 6 7.57 2.81 5.26
N GLU A 7 8.20 3.85 4.73
CA GLU A 7 8.32 5.16 5.38
C GLU A 7 7.78 6.25 4.46
N ASP A 8 7.20 7.30 5.06
CA ASP A 8 6.82 8.49 4.32
C ASP A 8 8.05 9.21 3.75
N TRP A 9 8.00 9.57 2.48
CA TRP A 9 9.10 10.27 1.82
C TRP A 9 9.03 11.78 2.05
N ASN A 10 10.08 12.33 2.67
CA ASN A 10 10.24 13.77 2.91
C ASN A 10 11.07 14.47 1.81
N THR A 11 11.26 13.82 0.67
CA THR A 11 11.92 14.39 -0.51
C THR A 11 10.99 15.42 -1.19
N PRO A 12 11.55 16.38 -1.97
CA PRO A 12 10.73 17.30 -2.73
C PRO A 12 9.73 16.57 -3.62
N TYR A 13 8.45 16.94 -3.53
CA TYR A 13 7.34 16.35 -4.30
C TYR A 13 7.09 14.85 -4.06
N GLY A 14 7.64 14.27 -2.98
CA GLY A 14 7.47 12.83 -2.69
C GLY A 14 8.17 11.95 -3.73
N ILE A 15 9.34 12.36 -4.21
CA ILE A 15 10.16 11.55 -5.12
C ILE A 15 10.79 10.39 -4.33
N PRO A 16 10.81 9.15 -4.83
CA PRO A 16 11.45 8.04 -4.13
C PRO A 16 12.91 8.37 -3.74
N PRO A 17 13.36 8.07 -2.51
CA PRO A 17 14.74 8.27 -2.09
C PRO A 17 15.65 7.19 -2.73
N PHE A 18 15.92 7.34 -4.03
CA PHE A 18 16.62 6.34 -4.84
C PHE A 18 18.03 6.00 -4.33
N ASP A 19 18.67 6.90 -3.60
CA ASP A 19 19.95 6.70 -2.93
C ASP A 19 19.87 5.67 -1.78
N LEU A 20 18.70 5.51 -1.18
CA LEU A 20 18.44 4.56 -0.10
C LEU A 20 17.85 3.24 -0.60
N ILE A 21 17.35 3.17 -1.83
CA ILE A 21 16.70 1.98 -2.38
C ILE A 21 17.73 1.02 -2.96
N HIS A 22 17.72 -0.23 -2.48
CA HIS A 22 18.60 -1.30 -2.90
C HIS A 22 17.80 -2.53 -3.31
N ASN A 23 18.42 -3.44 -4.07
CA ASN A 23 17.74 -4.62 -4.63
C ASN A 23 17.09 -5.50 -3.56
N GLU A 24 17.71 -5.58 -2.38
CA GLU A 24 17.23 -6.34 -1.24
C GLU A 24 15.90 -5.83 -0.66
N HIS A 25 15.53 -4.58 -0.92
CA HIS A 25 14.29 -3.99 -0.42
C HIS A 25 13.04 -4.44 -1.20
N TYR A 26 13.19 -4.85 -2.47
CA TYR A 26 12.03 -5.08 -3.34
C TYR A 26 11.20 -6.29 -2.92
N LEU A 27 11.84 -7.44 -2.68
CA LEU A 27 11.10 -8.67 -2.39
C LEU A 27 10.24 -8.50 -1.13
N GLU A 28 10.83 -8.01 -0.05
CA GLU A 28 10.13 -7.73 1.20
C GLU A 28 9.01 -6.70 1.01
N ALA A 29 9.26 -5.63 0.24
CA ALA A 29 8.26 -4.60 -0.01
C ALA A 29 7.06 -5.14 -0.81
N PHE A 30 7.30 -5.97 -1.83
CA PHE A 30 6.23 -6.60 -2.59
C PHE A 30 5.44 -7.60 -1.76
N GLU A 31 6.12 -8.48 -1.01
CA GLU A 31 5.43 -9.46 -0.15
C GLU A 31 4.52 -8.77 0.87
N ARG A 32 5.01 -7.69 1.49
CA ARG A 32 4.22 -6.90 2.43
C ARG A 32 3.07 -6.17 1.72
N GLY A 33 3.34 -5.50 0.61
CA GLY A 33 2.30 -4.78 -0.16
C GLY A 33 1.19 -5.72 -0.65
N PHE A 34 1.52 -6.92 -1.10
CA PHE A 34 0.52 -7.93 -1.47
C PHE A 34 -0.30 -8.40 -0.26
N ALA A 35 0.34 -8.59 0.89
CA ALA A 35 -0.37 -9.00 2.11
C ALA A 35 -1.33 -7.90 2.60
N GLU A 36 -0.89 -6.65 2.61
CA GLU A 36 -1.70 -5.49 2.99
C GLU A 36 -2.88 -5.28 2.04
N GLN A 37 -2.62 -5.26 0.73
CA GLN A 37 -3.64 -5.11 -0.31
C GLN A 37 -4.70 -6.21 -0.23
N ASN A 38 -4.29 -7.48 -0.08
CA ASN A 38 -5.24 -8.58 0.04
C ASN A 38 -6.12 -8.45 1.30
N ALA A 39 -5.54 -8.07 2.44
CA ALA A 39 -6.29 -7.87 3.68
C ALA A 39 -7.30 -6.71 3.56
N GLU A 40 -6.96 -5.67 2.80
CA GLU A 40 -7.85 -4.54 2.54
C GLU A 40 -8.99 -4.91 1.60
N ILE A 41 -8.69 -5.62 0.51
CA ILE A 41 -9.69 -6.16 -0.41
C ILE A 41 -10.65 -7.10 0.32
N ASP A 42 -10.15 -7.99 1.18
CA ASP A 42 -10.99 -8.90 1.97
C ASP A 42 -11.96 -8.11 2.87
N ARG A 43 -11.48 -7.04 3.50
CA ARG A 43 -12.31 -6.16 4.34
C ARG A 43 -13.40 -5.45 3.53
N ILE A 44 -13.08 -4.99 2.32
CA ILE A 44 -14.04 -4.38 1.40
C ILE A 44 -15.10 -5.41 0.98
N ALA A 45 -14.65 -6.60 0.56
CA ALA A 45 -15.52 -7.68 0.09
C ALA A 45 -16.44 -8.23 1.18
N GLN A 46 -15.99 -8.23 2.44
CA GLN A 46 -16.75 -8.72 3.59
C GLN A 46 -17.60 -7.64 4.27
N ASN A 47 -17.61 -6.39 3.75
CA ASN A 47 -18.40 -5.32 4.32
C ASN A 47 -19.91 -5.63 4.20
N GLN A 48 -20.61 -5.68 5.34
CA GLN A 48 -22.02 -6.03 5.40
C GLN A 48 -22.97 -4.85 5.09
N ALA A 49 -22.46 -3.62 5.02
CA ALA A 49 -23.27 -2.47 4.62
C ALA A 49 -23.65 -2.57 3.14
N PRO A 50 -24.82 -2.02 2.71
CA PRO A 50 -25.15 -1.94 1.29
C PRO A 50 -24.01 -1.26 0.51
N ALA A 51 -23.61 -1.87 -0.60
CA ALA A 51 -22.53 -1.36 -1.43
C ALA A 51 -22.86 0.05 -1.93
N ASN A 52 -21.89 0.94 -1.85
CA ASN A 52 -21.93 2.29 -2.36
C ASN A 52 -20.54 2.68 -2.90
N PHE A 53 -20.47 3.87 -3.51
CA PHE A 53 -19.24 4.32 -4.15
C PHE A 53 -18.06 4.41 -3.15
N THR A 54 -18.30 4.90 -1.94
CA THR A 54 -17.27 5.08 -0.92
C THR A 54 -16.77 3.77 -0.33
N ASN A 55 -17.67 2.84 0.02
CA ASN A 55 -17.28 1.60 0.68
C ASN A 55 -16.78 0.50 -0.28
N THR A 56 -16.87 0.74 -1.59
CA THR A 56 -16.44 -0.20 -2.63
C THR A 56 -15.40 0.44 -3.55
N ILE A 57 -15.76 1.49 -4.31
CA ILE A 57 -14.87 2.05 -5.34
C ILE A 57 -13.77 2.92 -4.72
N GLU A 58 -14.10 3.90 -3.88
CA GLU A 58 -13.05 4.70 -3.21
C GLU A 58 -12.19 3.82 -2.29
N ALA A 59 -12.77 2.80 -1.67
CA ALA A 59 -12.02 1.88 -0.83
C ALA A 59 -11.01 1.05 -1.64
N LEU A 60 -11.39 0.55 -2.82
CA LEU A 60 -10.50 -0.17 -3.73
C LEU A 60 -9.41 0.74 -4.32
N GLU A 61 -9.73 1.99 -4.64
CA GLU A 61 -8.74 2.96 -5.14
C GLU A 61 -7.71 3.37 -4.07
N ARG A 62 -8.08 3.29 -2.79
CA ARG A 62 -7.20 3.60 -1.67
C ARG A 62 -6.39 2.41 -1.16
N SER A 63 -6.72 1.19 -1.60
CA SER A 63 -6.07 0.01 -1.09
C SER A 63 -4.73 -0.25 -1.79
N GLY A 64 -3.76 -0.76 -1.03
CA GLY A 64 -2.39 -1.05 -1.47
C GLY A 64 -1.42 0.09 -1.23
#